data_AF-A0A1V5BLL7-F1
#
_entry.id   AF-A0A1V5BLL7-F1
#
_cell.length_a   1.000
_cell.length_b   1.000
_cell.length_c   1.000
_cell.angle_alpha   90.00
_cell.angle_beta   90.00
_cell.angle_gamma   90.00
#
_symmetry.space_group_name_H-M   'P 1'
#
loop_
_entity.id
_entity.type
_entity.pdbx_description
1 polymer ?
#
loop_
_entity_poly.entity_id
_entity_poly.type
_entity_poly.pdbx_seq_one_letter_code
_entity_poly.pdbx_strand_id
1 'polypeptide(L)'
;MKIIYHCYGGAHSSVTAASVHLGLLPVDRVPGREMFWDITFYDRQENDEHGHIFFMGRDENGNEVYFSARRSKPDVLENIFKDLAGIFDIPPDRYLLVNVMHNVNWIMKLGGCLSRRWGLIKIGRPIVTMGTQIAYFGIVGLVRQIKNKAGRNCEENTVFQRQQVSPGWFSRCDTHGAPAGRRVTGRQRAIGSPAFKLNKEQ
;
A
#
# COMPACT_ATOMS: atom_id res chain seq x y z
N MET A 1 -3.83 -10.76 -1.85
CA MET A 1 -2.57 -10.62 -1.09
C MET A 1 -2.34 -9.14 -0.72
N LYS A 2 -1.53 -8.83 0.30
CA LYS A 2 -1.10 -7.45 0.62
C LYS A 2 0.29 -7.18 0.04
N ILE A 3 0.44 -6.20 -0.84
CA ILE A 3 1.73 -5.86 -1.47
C ILE A 3 2.18 -4.51 -0.94
N ILE A 4 3.33 -4.47 -0.28
CA ILE A 4 3.82 -3.27 0.42
C ILE A 4 5.14 -2.85 -0.21
N TYR A 5 5.12 -1.76 -0.96
CA TYR A 5 6.31 -1.15 -1.54
C TYR A 5 7.01 -0.28 -0.52
N HIS A 6 8.27 -0.55 -0.21
CA HIS A 6 9.02 0.23 0.78
C HIS A 6 10.30 0.81 0.20
N CYS A 7 10.59 2.05 0.60
CA CYS A 7 11.85 2.73 0.30
C CYS A 7 12.30 3.57 1.50
N TYR A 8 13.37 4.36 1.33
CA TYR A 8 13.95 5.15 2.42
C TYR A 8 12.96 6.15 3.02
N GLY A 9 12.43 7.07 2.19
CA GLY A 9 11.57 8.17 2.64
C GLY A 9 10.10 8.01 2.30
N GLY A 10 9.73 6.93 1.61
CA GLY A 10 8.36 6.60 1.22
C GLY A 10 7.67 7.56 0.24
N ALA A 11 8.27 8.71 -0.08
CA ALA A 11 7.62 9.78 -0.86
C ALA A 11 7.77 9.69 -2.38
N HIS A 12 8.71 8.89 -2.89
CA HIS A 12 9.07 8.90 -4.33
C HIS A 12 8.98 7.52 -4.95
N SER A 13 10.01 6.68 -4.82
CA SER A 13 10.10 5.42 -5.58
C SER A 13 9.07 4.38 -5.15
N SER A 14 8.76 4.26 -3.86
CA SER A 14 7.70 3.35 -3.38
C SER A 14 6.30 3.79 -3.83
N VAL A 15 6.02 5.10 -3.78
CA VAL A 15 4.77 5.68 -4.31
C VAL A 15 4.67 5.46 -5.80
N THR A 16 5.74 5.72 -6.56
CA THR A 16 5.79 5.47 -8.00
C THR A 16 5.55 3.99 -8.32
N ALA A 17 6.20 3.06 -7.60
CA ALA A 17 6.00 1.63 -7.81
C ALA A 17 4.54 1.21 -7.54
N ALA A 18 3.94 1.70 -6.45
CA ALA A 18 2.54 1.45 -6.13
C ALA A 18 1.59 2.07 -7.18
N SER A 19 1.87 3.29 -7.66
CA SER A 19 1.11 3.92 -8.75
C SER A 19 1.17 3.13 -10.06
N VAL A 20 2.36 2.66 -10.45
CA VAL A 20 2.53 1.79 -11.62
C VAL A 20 1.77 0.48 -11.43
N HIS A 21 1.83 -0.10 -10.22
CA HIS A 21 1.11 -1.33 -9.89
C HIS A 21 -0.39 -1.17 -10.08
N LEU A 22 -0.96 -0.05 -9.63
CA LEU A 22 -2.38 0.25 -9.74
C LEU A 22 -2.81 0.78 -11.12
N GLY A 23 -1.90 0.85 -12.09
CA GLY A 23 -2.19 1.38 -13.42
C GLY A 23 -2.42 2.90 -13.48
N LEU A 24 -2.07 3.63 -12.42
CA LEU A 24 -2.14 5.10 -12.38
C LEU A 24 -1.04 5.75 -13.21
N LEU A 25 0.04 5.02 -13.49
CA LEU A 25 1.13 5.45 -14.36
C LEU A 25 1.36 4.44 -15.51
N PRO A 26 1.69 4.92 -16.72
CA PRO A 26 1.87 4.08 -17.91
C PRO A 26 3.07 3.14 -17.79
N VAL A 27 2.94 1.91 -18.29
CA VAL A 27 4.03 0.90 -18.24
C VAL A 27 4.88 0.86 -19.51
N ASP A 28 4.46 1.56 -20.55
CA ASP A 28 5.01 1.55 -21.91
C ASP A 28 5.84 2.80 -22.24
N ARG A 29 5.75 3.85 -21.42
CA ARG A 29 6.48 5.12 -21.61
C ARG A 29 6.83 5.77 -20.28
N VAL A 30 7.82 6.67 -20.31
CA VAL A 30 8.13 7.53 -19.17
C VAL A 30 7.08 8.65 -19.05
N PRO A 31 6.40 8.81 -17.90
CA PRO A 31 5.41 9.86 -17.70
C PRO A 31 6.02 11.26 -17.75
N GLY A 32 5.21 12.25 -18.14
CA GLY A 32 5.51 13.66 -17.90
C GLY A 32 5.53 13.99 -16.40
N ARG A 33 6.13 15.12 -16.03
CA ARG A 33 6.29 15.51 -14.62
C ARG A 33 4.95 15.72 -13.92
N GLU A 34 4.00 16.29 -14.65
CA GLU A 34 2.66 16.63 -14.16
C GLU A 34 1.93 15.38 -13.63
N MET A 35 2.04 14.27 -14.35
CA MET A 35 1.41 13.00 -13.97
C MET A 35 1.98 12.45 -12.65
N PHE A 36 3.27 12.66 -12.36
CA PHE A 36 3.81 12.34 -11.05
C PHE A 36 3.25 13.26 -9.98
N TRP A 37 3.04 14.53 -10.30
CA TRP A 37 2.61 15.54 -9.33
C TRP A 37 1.15 15.44 -8.94
N ASP A 38 0.34 14.86 -9.82
CA ASP A 38 -1.08 14.53 -9.60
C ASP A 38 -1.27 13.33 -8.68
N ILE A 39 -0.25 12.48 -8.51
CA ILE A 39 -0.31 11.37 -7.55
C ILE A 39 -0.37 11.93 -6.14
N THR A 40 -1.43 11.56 -5.40
CA THR A 40 -1.76 12.04 -4.06
C THR A 40 -0.60 11.99 -3.07
N PHE A 41 0.26 10.97 -3.13
CA PHE A 41 1.32 10.77 -2.15
C PHE A 41 2.72 11.18 -2.64
N TYR A 42 2.83 11.64 -3.89
CA TYR A 42 4.14 11.89 -4.49
C TYR A 42 4.79 13.18 -4.00
N ASP A 43 5.98 13.05 -3.43
CA ASP A 43 6.75 14.12 -2.78
C ASP A 43 5.98 14.83 -1.65
N ARG A 44 5.08 14.11 -0.96
CA ARG A 44 4.26 14.69 0.14
C ARG A 44 4.63 14.20 1.53
N GLN A 45 5.15 12.98 1.65
CA GLN A 45 5.36 12.36 2.96
C GLN A 45 6.32 13.18 3.85
N GLU A 46 5.88 13.48 5.06
CA GLU A 46 6.62 14.25 6.05
C GLU A 46 7.48 13.37 6.99
N ASN A 47 8.36 13.99 7.78
CA ASN A 47 9.34 13.26 8.58
C ASN A 47 8.72 12.44 9.73
N ASP A 48 7.53 12.84 10.18
CA ASP A 48 6.73 12.20 11.22
C ASP A 48 5.93 10.98 10.73
N GLU A 49 5.69 10.87 9.43
CA GLU A 49 4.98 9.75 8.80
C GLU A 49 5.86 8.52 8.51
N HIS A 50 7.07 8.46 9.06
CA HIS A 50 7.97 7.33 8.88
C HIS A 50 7.53 6.13 9.74
N GLY A 51 7.51 4.93 9.14
CA GLY A 51 6.99 3.73 9.79
C GLY A 51 5.48 3.50 9.57
N HIS A 52 4.77 4.46 8.99
CA HIS A 52 3.39 4.25 8.57
C HIS A 52 3.31 3.40 7.28
N ILE A 53 2.25 2.61 7.18
CA ILE A 53 1.90 1.84 5.99
C ILE A 53 0.65 2.49 5.41
N PHE A 54 0.79 3.05 4.21
CA PHE A 54 -0.29 3.78 3.55
C PHE A 54 -0.96 2.88 2.53
N PHE A 55 -2.27 2.71 2.67
CA PHE A 55 -3.09 2.04 1.66
C PHE A 55 -3.25 2.95 0.44
N MET A 56 -2.98 2.40 -0.74
CA MET A 56 -3.07 3.15 -1.99
C MET A 56 -4.23 2.70 -2.88
N GLY A 57 -4.56 1.41 -2.87
CA GLY A 57 -5.67 0.88 -3.68
C GLY A 57 -5.65 -0.64 -3.82
N ARG A 58 -6.50 -1.15 -4.70
CA ARG A 58 -6.54 -2.58 -5.07
C ARG A 58 -6.21 -2.74 -6.54
N ASP A 59 -5.39 -3.75 -6.86
CA ASP A 59 -5.05 -4.10 -8.24
C ASP A 59 -6.19 -4.88 -8.95
N GLU A 60 -5.99 -5.19 -10.22
CA GLU A 60 -6.93 -5.94 -11.06
C GLU A 60 -7.26 -7.35 -10.53
N ASN A 61 -6.40 -7.92 -9.67
CA ASN A 61 -6.54 -9.25 -9.08
C ASN A 61 -7.06 -9.18 -7.63
N GLY A 62 -7.46 -7.99 -7.16
CA GLY A 62 -7.94 -7.78 -5.78
C GLY A 62 -6.84 -7.76 -4.72
N ASN A 63 -5.56 -7.67 -5.10
CA ASN A 63 -4.47 -7.47 -4.16
C ASN A 63 -4.49 -6.03 -3.64
N GLU A 64 -4.29 -5.88 -2.33
CA GLU A 64 -4.21 -4.57 -1.70
C GLU A 64 -2.78 -4.05 -1.82
N VAL A 65 -2.63 -2.84 -2.37
CA VAL A 65 -1.34 -2.20 -2.61
C VAL A 65 -1.14 -1.10 -1.59
N TYR A 66 0.02 -1.14 -0.94
CA TYR A 66 0.46 -0.21 0.08
C TYR A 66 1.86 0.33 -0.23
N PHE A 67 2.23 1.42 0.42
CA PHE A 67 3.62 1.88 0.46
C PHE A 67 4.06 2.29 1.88
N SER A 68 5.36 2.26 2.14
CA SER A 68 5.93 2.62 3.45
C SER A 68 7.34 3.22 3.36
N ALA A 69 7.69 4.02 4.37
CA ALA A 69 9.01 4.61 4.56
C ALA A 69 9.78 3.90 5.68
N ARG A 70 11.01 3.45 5.41
CA ARG A 70 11.80 2.59 6.34
C ARG A 70 13.13 3.17 6.81
N ARG A 71 13.49 4.39 6.36
CA ARG A 71 14.81 5.00 6.58
C ARG A 71 15.96 4.03 6.25
N SER A 72 17.09 4.13 6.96
CA SER A 72 18.32 3.37 6.69
C SER A 72 18.29 1.90 7.12
N LYS A 73 17.17 1.36 7.64
CA LYS A 73 17.13 0.02 8.26
C LYS A 73 16.14 -0.92 7.52
N PRO A 74 16.51 -1.47 6.34
CA PRO A 74 15.68 -2.44 5.62
C PRO A 74 15.33 -3.64 6.49
N ASP A 75 16.38 -4.25 7.06
CA ASP A 75 16.29 -5.54 7.72
C ASP A 75 15.42 -5.46 8.97
N VAL A 76 15.42 -4.30 9.65
CA VAL A 76 14.53 -4.08 10.79
C VAL A 76 13.07 -4.13 10.39
N LEU A 77 12.70 -3.52 9.25
CA LEU A 77 11.33 -3.60 8.76
C LEU A 77 10.98 -5.04 8.39
N GLU A 78 11.82 -5.70 7.61
CA GLU A 78 11.57 -7.05 7.13
C GLU A 78 11.47 -8.06 8.28
N ASN A 79 12.34 -7.95 9.28
CA ASN A 79 12.32 -8.79 10.47
C ASN A 79 11.07 -8.54 11.33
N ILE A 80 10.70 -7.28 11.57
CA ILE A 80 9.49 -6.95 12.35
C ILE A 80 8.25 -7.54 11.67
N PHE A 81 8.13 -7.41 10.36
CA PHE A 81 6.99 -7.98 9.64
C PHE A 81 6.98 -9.51 9.68
N LYS A 82 8.14 -10.14 9.53
CA LYS A 82 8.27 -11.59 9.61
C LYS A 82 7.88 -12.10 11.00
N ASP A 83 8.37 -11.47 12.06
CA ASP A 83 8.10 -11.87 13.44
C ASP A 83 6.64 -11.63 13.81
N LEU A 84 6.08 -10.47 13.45
CA LEU A 84 4.65 -10.19 13.66
C LEU A 84 3.76 -11.15 12.85
N ALA A 85 4.12 -11.46 11.61
CA ALA A 85 3.39 -12.44 10.82
C ALA A 85 3.41 -13.82 11.51
N GLY A 86 4.54 -14.22 12.08
CA GLY A 86 4.63 -15.45 12.88
C GLY A 86 3.76 -15.42 14.14
N ILE A 87 3.73 -14.29 14.86
CA ILE A 87 2.90 -14.11 16.06
C ILE A 87 1.40 -14.19 15.74
N PHE A 88 0.97 -13.59 14.63
CA PHE A 88 -0.43 -13.56 14.20
C PHE A 88 -0.83 -14.74 13.30
N ASP A 89 0.05 -15.73 13.10
CA ASP A 89 -0.14 -16.87 12.21
C ASP A 89 -0.57 -16.45 10.78
N ILE A 90 0.02 -15.36 10.30
CA ILE A 90 -0.19 -14.86 8.94
C ILE A 90 0.78 -15.59 8.02
N PRO A 91 0.29 -16.39 7.06
CA PRO A 91 1.19 -17.16 6.22
C PRO A 91 1.94 -16.24 5.23
N PRO A 92 3.19 -16.60 4.86
CA PRO A 92 4.07 -15.71 4.08
C PRO A 92 3.56 -15.36 2.67
N ASP A 93 2.62 -16.13 2.14
CA ASP A 93 1.98 -15.91 0.83
C ASP A 93 0.87 -14.83 0.88
N ARG A 94 0.48 -14.39 2.08
CA ARG A 94 -0.58 -13.37 2.26
C ARG A 94 -0.07 -11.95 2.18
N TYR A 95 1.25 -11.74 2.28
CA TYR A 95 1.85 -10.42 2.14
C TYR A 95 3.18 -10.47 1.39
N LEU A 96 3.56 -9.35 0.80
CA LEU A 96 4.82 -9.21 0.08
C LEU A 96 5.44 -7.84 0.37
N LEU A 97 6.65 -7.85 0.95
CA LEU A 97 7.47 -6.65 1.11
C LEU A 97 8.35 -6.48 -0.12
N VAL A 98 8.25 -5.31 -0.76
CA VAL A 98 8.98 -5.01 -1.99
C VAL A 98 9.90 -3.81 -1.80
N ASN A 99 11.20 -4.09 -1.76
CA ASN A 99 12.23 -3.07 -1.60
C ASN A 99 12.52 -2.38 -2.95
N VAL A 100 12.11 -1.11 -3.08
CA VAL A 100 12.31 -0.31 -4.32
C VAL A 100 13.66 0.43 -4.32
N MET A 101 14.49 0.28 -3.28
CA MET A 101 15.74 1.04 -3.15
C MET A 101 16.76 0.77 -4.26
N HIS A 102 16.72 -0.42 -4.88
CA HIS A 102 17.65 -0.77 -5.96
C HIS A 102 17.43 0.07 -7.23
N ASN A 103 16.28 0.73 -7.39
CA ASN A 103 16.02 1.65 -8.50
C ASN A 103 16.31 3.12 -8.14
N VAL A 104 16.77 3.43 -6.92
CA VAL A 104 16.97 4.80 -6.46
C VAL A 104 18.34 5.32 -6.90
N ASN A 105 18.37 6.31 -7.78
CA ASN A 105 19.60 6.99 -8.20
C ASN A 105 19.94 8.23 -7.33
N TRP A 106 21.17 8.73 -7.49
CA TRP A 106 21.68 9.89 -6.74
C TRP A 106 20.91 11.19 -7.01
N ILE A 107 20.41 11.39 -8.24
CA ILE A 107 19.59 12.58 -8.59
C ILE A 107 18.31 12.59 -7.76
N MET A 108 17.66 11.43 -7.63
CA MET A 108 16.47 11.28 -6.82
C MET A 108 16.76 11.50 -5.33
N LYS A 109 17.90 11.01 -4.81
CA LYS A 109 18.33 11.29 -3.43
C LYS A 109 18.55 12.79 -3.20
N LEU A 110 19.22 13.47 -4.13
CA LEU A 110 19.51 14.90 -4.03
C LEU A 110 18.21 15.71 -4.09
N GLY A 111 17.34 15.44 -5.05
CA GLY A 111 16.04 16.11 -5.18
C GLY A 111 15.15 15.87 -3.96
N GLY A 112 15.12 14.63 -3.45
CA GLY A 112 14.40 14.28 -2.24
C GLY A 112 14.93 15.02 -1.01
N CYS A 113 16.26 15.16 -0.88
CA CYS A 113 16.86 15.96 0.19
C CYS A 113 16.49 17.45 0.06
N LEU A 114 16.61 18.02 -1.14
CA LEU A 114 16.24 19.42 -1.41
C LEU A 114 14.77 19.69 -1.07
N SER A 115 13.88 18.82 -1.53
CA SER A 115 12.43 18.97 -1.36
C SER A 115 11.99 18.74 0.08
N ARG A 116 12.41 17.61 0.67
CA ARG A 116 11.89 17.11 1.96
C ARG A 116 12.71 17.53 3.17
N ARG A 117 14.05 17.66 3.04
CA ARG A 117 14.92 18.01 4.17
C ARG A 117 15.14 19.50 4.31
N TRP A 118 15.28 20.20 3.18
CA TRP A 118 15.54 21.64 3.17
C TRP A 118 14.30 22.48 2.84
N GLY A 119 13.15 21.84 2.57
CA GLY A 119 11.90 22.54 2.27
C GLY A 119 11.90 23.30 0.94
N LEU A 120 12.90 23.11 0.08
CA LEU A 120 13.02 23.77 -1.21
C LEU A 120 12.18 23.06 -2.27
N ILE A 121 10.88 22.90 -2.01
CA ILE A 121 9.96 22.07 -2.81
C ILE A 121 9.98 22.47 -4.29
N LYS A 122 9.96 23.78 -4.61
CA LYS A 122 9.95 24.28 -5.99
C LYS A 122 11.18 23.87 -6.81
N ILE A 123 12.30 23.60 -6.14
CA ILE A 123 13.58 23.21 -6.78
C ILE A 123 13.78 21.70 -6.68
N GLY A 124 13.55 21.14 -5.49
CA GLY A 124 13.74 19.73 -5.21
C GLY A 124 12.75 18.83 -5.94
N ARG A 125 11.47 19.24 -6.06
CA ARG A 125 10.43 18.44 -6.71
C ARG A 125 10.72 18.18 -8.20
N PRO A 126 11.10 19.18 -9.03
CA PRO A 126 11.54 18.90 -10.39
C PRO A 126 12.76 17.96 -10.48
N ILE A 127 13.74 18.12 -9.59
CA ILE A 127 14.97 17.29 -9.59
C ILE A 127 14.64 15.84 -9.21
N VAL A 128 13.83 15.62 -8.18
CA VAL A 128 13.44 14.27 -7.77
C VAL A 128 12.56 13.59 -8.81
N THR A 129 11.70 14.36 -9.49
CA THR A 129 10.91 13.85 -10.63
C THR A 129 11.81 13.45 -11.79
N MET A 130 12.83 14.25 -12.13
CA MET A 130 13.83 13.84 -13.14
C MET A 130 14.55 12.54 -12.73
N GLY A 131 14.96 12.42 -11.47
CA GLY A 131 15.53 11.18 -10.94
C GLY A 131 14.57 10.00 -11.04
N THR A 132 13.28 10.22 -10.77
CA THR A 132 12.22 9.20 -10.90
C THR A 132 12.04 8.77 -12.36
N GLN A 133 12.04 9.72 -13.30
CA GLN A 133 11.94 9.47 -14.73
C GLN A 133 13.11 8.63 -15.26
N ILE A 134 14.33 8.90 -14.80
CA ILE A 134 15.53 8.11 -15.17
C ILE A 134 15.40 6.66 -14.66
N ALA A 135 14.90 6.48 -13.44
CA ALA A 135 14.72 5.16 -12.82
C ALA A 135 13.47 4.40 -13.31
N TYR A 136 12.63 5.04 -14.13
CA TYR A 136 11.23 4.67 -14.29
C TYR A 136 11.04 3.25 -14.82
N PHE A 137 11.71 2.88 -15.91
CA PHE A 137 11.58 1.54 -16.48
C PHE A 137 12.13 0.44 -15.57
N GLY A 138 13.11 0.77 -14.72
CA GLY A 138 13.57 -0.15 -13.68
C GLY A 138 12.48 -0.44 -12.64
N ILE A 139 11.73 0.59 -12.25
CA ILE A 139 10.58 0.47 -11.34
C ILE A 139 9.45 -0.33 -12.02
N VAL A 140 9.15 -0.04 -13.29
CA VAL A 140 8.15 -0.81 -14.06
C VAL A 140 8.55 -2.30 -14.15
N GLY A 141 9.83 -2.58 -14.42
CA GLY A 141 10.35 -3.94 -14.45
C GLY A 141 10.16 -4.68 -13.13
N LEU A 142 10.47 -4.03 -12.00
CA LEU A 142 10.21 -4.55 -10.67
C LEU A 142 8.71 -4.85 -10.47
N VAL A 143 7.83 -3.90 -10.79
CA VAL A 143 6.38 -4.08 -10.63
C VAL A 143 5.87 -5.26 -11.45
N ARG A 144 6.33 -5.43 -12.70
CA ARG A 144 5.98 -6.59 -13.53
C ARG A 144 6.39 -7.92 -12.89
N GLN A 145 7.61 -7.99 -12.35
CA GLN A 145 8.07 -9.19 -11.64
C GLN A 145 7.19 -9.50 -10.42
N ILE A 146 6.80 -8.46 -9.67
CA ILE A 146 5.94 -8.61 -8.50
C ILE A 146 4.53 -9.06 -8.88
N LYS A 147 3.93 -8.47 -9.91
CA LYS A 147 2.62 -8.91 -10.42
C LYS A 147 2.64 -10.36 -10.87
N ASN A 148 3.71 -10.80 -11.54
CA ASN A 148 3.86 -12.20 -11.94
C ASN A 148 3.98 -13.15 -10.74
N LYS A 149 4.74 -12.77 -9.70
CA LYS A 149 4.82 -13.55 -8.45
C LYS A 149 3.48 -13.61 -7.72
N ALA A 150 2.78 -12.47 -7.64
CA ALA A 150 1.46 -12.35 -7.03
C ALA A 150 0.41 -13.20 -7.74
N GLY A 151 0.42 -13.19 -9.09
CA GLY A 151 -0.48 -14.00 -9.92
C GLY A 151 -0.28 -15.50 -9.70
N ARG A 152 0.97 -15.98 -9.67
CA ARG A 152 1.27 -17.40 -9.39
C ARG A 152 0.78 -17.84 -8.01
N ASN A 153 1.00 -17.03 -6.98
CA ASN A 153 0.51 -17.33 -5.63
C ASN A 153 -1.02 -17.32 -5.55
N CYS A 154 -1.70 -16.51 -6.38
CA CYS A 154 -3.16 -16.50 -6.48
C CYS A 154 -3.67 -17.77 -7.16
N GLU A 155 -3.03 -18.22 -8.23
CA GLU A 155 -3.38 -19.45 -8.93
C GLU A 155 -3.17 -20.68 -8.05
N GLU A 156 -2.02 -20.79 -7.38
CA GLU A 156 -1.71 -21.89 -6.46
C GLU A 156 -2.71 -21.93 -5.29
N ASN A 157 -3.00 -20.78 -4.66
CA ASN A 157 -4.03 -20.70 -3.62
C ASN A 157 -5.43 -21.03 -4.13
N THR A 158 -5.77 -20.65 -5.37
CA THR A 158 -7.07 -20.98 -5.98
C THR A 158 -7.18 -22.48 -6.28
N VAL A 159 -6.08 -23.13 -6.67
CA VAL A 159 -6.01 -24.58 -6.88
C VAL A 159 -6.12 -25.34 -5.56
N PHE A 160 -5.42 -24.90 -4.51
CA PHE A 160 -5.57 -25.47 -3.17
C PHE A 160 -6.98 -25.27 -2.61
N GLN A 161 -7.60 -24.09 -2.80
CA GLN A 161 -9.00 -23.88 -2.43
C GLN A 161 -9.95 -24.81 -3.22
N ARG A 162 -9.72 -25.04 -4.51
CA ARG A 162 -10.53 -26.00 -5.29
C ARG A 162 -10.31 -27.45 -4.86
N GLN A 163 -9.11 -27.82 -4.44
CA GLN A 163 -8.81 -29.17 -3.96
C GLN A 163 -9.33 -29.42 -2.54
N GLN A 164 -9.48 -28.37 -1.71
CA GLN A 164 -10.06 -28.50 -0.38
C GLN A 164 -11.58 -28.32 -0.32
N VAL A 165 -12.23 -27.81 -1.37
CA VAL A 165 -13.70 -27.88 -1.49
C VAL A 165 -14.09 -29.27 -1.98
N SER A 166 -14.18 -30.21 -1.04
CA SER A 166 -14.90 -31.46 -1.23
C SER A 166 -16.39 -31.16 -1.42
N PRO A 167 -17.12 -31.82 -2.35
CA PRO A 167 -18.58 -31.70 -2.43
C PRO A 167 -19.19 -32.45 -1.24
N GLY A 168 -19.29 -31.77 -0.10
CA GLY A 168 -19.81 -32.33 1.13
C GLY A 168 -20.62 -31.30 1.90
N TRP A 169 -21.93 -31.56 1.99
CA TRP A 169 -22.91 -30.87 2.83
C TRP A 169 -23.39 -29.49 2.38
N PHE A 170 -24.13 -29.48 1.27
CA PHE A 170 -25.25 -28.56 1.11
C PHE A 170 -26.43 -29.14 1.92
N SER A 171 -26.48 -28.85 3.22
CA SER A 171 -27.69 -29.11 4.02
C SER A 171 -28.78 -28.17 3.53
N ARG A 172 -29.83 -28.77 2.95
CA ARG A 172 -31.10 -28.13 2.65
C ARG A 172 -31.58 -27.41 3.90
N CYS A 173 -31.66 -26.08 3.84
CA CYS A 173 -32.55 -25.35 4.74
C CYS A 173 -33.89 -25.31 4.04
N ASP A 174 -34.76 -26.23 4.47
CA ASP A 174 -36.15 -26.29 4.08
C ASP A 174 -36.85 -24.98 4.44
N THR A 175 -37.59 -24.47 3.47
CA THR A 175 -38.62 -23.45 3.59
C THR A 175 -39.64 -23.88 4.65
N HIS A 176 -39.94 -23.03 5.65
CA HIS A 176 -41.30 -22.87 6.19
C HIS A 176 -41.40 -21.65 7.14
N GLY A 177 -42.42 -20.81 6.89
CA GLY A 177 -43.18 -20.16 7.96
C GLY A 177 -42.94 -18.67 8.21
N ALA A 178 -43.68 -17.80 7.51
CA ALA A 178 -44.18 -16.57 8.13
C ALA A 178 -45.22 -16.95 9.22
N PRO A 179 -45.38 -16.15 10.29
CA PRO A 179 -46.44 -15.14 10.22
C PRO A 179 -46.16 -13.80 10.94
N ALA A 180 -46.86 -12.79 10.43
CA ALA A 180 -47.43 -11.59 11.03
C ALA A 180 -47.00 -11.11 12.45
N GLY A 181 -46.49 -9.87 12.48
CA GLY A 181 -47.18 -8.75 13.13
C GLY A 181 -46.95 -8.49 14.62
N ARG A 182 -46.18 -7.43 14.93
CA ARG A 182 -46.60 -6.34 15.83
C ARG A 182 -45.60 -5.17 15.80
N ARG A 183 -46.14 -3.97 15.60
CA ARG A 183 -45.50 -2.69 15.96
C ARG A 183 -45.31 -2.64 17.48
N VAL A 184 -44.34 -1.85 17.95
CA VAL A 184 -44.52 -0.72 18.87
C VAL A 184 -43.15 -0.08 19.20
N THR A 185 -43.01 1.17 18.73
CA THR A 185 -42.36 2.36 19.32
C THR A 185 -40.99 2.28 20.01
N GLY A 186 -40.14 3.24 19.64
CA GLY A 186 -39.70 4.21 20.65
C GLY A 186 -38.20 4.55 20.70
N ARG A 187 -37.93 5.84 20.43
CA ARG A 187 -36.83 6.69 20.93
C ARG A 187 -35.42 6.57 20.33
N GLN A 188 -35.18 7.53 19.44
CA GLN A 188 -33.95 8.33 19.37
C GLN A 188 -33.44 8.73 20.76
N ARG A 189 -32.13 8.65 20.97
CA ARG A 189 -31.33 9.65 21.71
C ARG A 189 -29.91 9.69 21.13
N ALA A 190 -29.59 10.83 20.53
CA ALA A 190 -28.25 11.36 20.39
C ALA A 190 -27.70 11.77 21.76
N ILE A 191 -26.41 12.16 21.79
CA ILE A 191 -25.53 12.67 22.87
C ILE A 191 -24.37 11.67 23.07
N GLY A 192 -23.09 12.00 22.93
CA GLY A 192 -22.38 13.23 22.63
C GLY A 192 -20.88 12.93 22.67
N SER A 193 -20.09 13.59 21.82
CA SER A 193 -18.63 13.59 21.89
C SER A 193 -18.13 14.26 23.17
N PRO A 194 -16.96 13.85 23.69
CA PRO A 194 -16.06 14.80 24.32
C PRO A 194 -14.74 14.87 23.56
N ALA A 195 -14.40 16.09 23.15
CA ALA A 195 -13.09 16.48 22.68
C ALA A 195 -12.05 16.33 23.80
N PHE A 196 -10.92 15.68 23.51
CA PHE A 196 -9.77 15.63 24.40
C PHE A 196 -8.80 16.76 24.02
N LYS A 197 -8.77 17.82 24.84
CA LYS A 197 -7.75 18.89 24.77
C LYS A 197 -6.48 18.38 25.46
N LEU A 198 -5.35 18.35 24.76
CA LEU A 198 -4.03 18.24 25.39
C LEU A 198 -3.53 19.64 25.79
N ASN A 199 -3.28 19.82 27.09
CA ASN A 199 -2.55 20.95 27.64
C ASN A 199 -1.05 20.85 27.29
N LYS A 200 -0.48 21.98 26.88
CA LYS A 200 0.95 22.29 26.94
C LYS A 200 1.29 22.80 28.34
N GLU A 201 2.43 22.36 28.88
CA GLU A 201 3.29 22.95 29.94
C GLU A 201 4.12 21.77 30.50
N GLN A 202 5.45 21.78 30.67
CA GLN A 202 6.54 22.77 30.64
C GLN A 202 7.79 22.11 30.05
#